data_AF-A0A4R9ELJ6-F1
#
_entry.id   AF-A0A4R9ELJ6-F1
#
_cell.length_a   1.000
_cell.length_b   1.000
_cell.length_c   1.000
_cell.angle_alpha   90.00
_cell.angle_beta   90.00
_cell.angle_gamma   90.00
#
_symmetry.space_group_name_H-M   'P 1'
#
loop_
_entity.id
_entity.type
_entity.pdbx_description
1 polymer ?
#
loop_
_entity_poly.entity_id
_entity_poly.type
_entity_poly.pdbx_seq_one_letter_code
_entity_poly.pdbx_strand_id
1 'polypeptide(L)'
;MSPGPATMETALTRLVGVRHPIVQTGMGWVAGPRLVSATANAGALGILASATMTVDELRSAVREVKSRTDEPFGVNLRADAGDARDRVRVIVDEGVRVASFALAPSKELIAELKDAGVVVIPSIGARRHAEKVAAWGADAVVVQGGEGGGHTGEVASTVLLPQVVDAVDIPVIAAGGFYDGRGLVAALAYGAAGVAMGTRFLLTSDSTVPDAVKARYLAASVKDVTVTTRVDGLPHRMLRTELVTALEKSGRLSSLTRAVRHAAAFRKLSGMGWGEMVRDGLTMRHGKGLTWSQILLAANTPMMLKAAMVDGHPEAGVMASGQVAGVIEDLPSCEELIARIMEEAAEVTGRLVRLSPSRGSLPAL
;
A
#
# COMPACT_ATOMS: atom_id res chain seq x y z
N MET A 1 11.54 -32.68 11.17
CA MET A 1 11.43 -31.23 10.99
C MET A 1 11.48 -30.97 9.50
N SER A 2 10.38 -30.53 8.89
CA SER A 2 10.44 -30.01 7.52
C SER A 2 11.43 -28.83 7.51
N PRO A 3 12.30 -28.71 6.50
CA PRO A 3 13.14 -27.52 6.39
C PRO A 3 12.22 -26.29 6.40
N GLY A 4 12.56 -25.29 7.21
CA GLY A 4 11.80 -24.03 7.23
C GLY A 4 11.78 -23.38 5.84
N PRO A 5 10.85 -22.45 5.58
CA PRO A 5 10.74 -21.81 4.28
C PRO A 5 12.07 -21.18 3.85
N ALA A 6 12.34 -21.22 2.55
CA ALA A 6 13.54 -20.63 1.96
C ALA A 6 13.67 -19.14 2.34
N THR A 7 14.82 -18.75 2.88
CA THR A 7 15.11 -17.34 3.20
C THR A 7 15.83 -16.66 2.04
N MET A 8 15.60 -15.36 1.88
CA MET A 8 16.23 -14.57 0.81
C MET A 8 16.63 -13.22 1.37
N GLU A 9 17.94 -12.99 1.46
CA GLU A 9 18.48 -11.74 1.95
C GLU A 9 18.62 -10.71 0.83
N THR A 10 18.03 -9.54 1.01
CA THR A 10 18.10 -8.40 0.08
C THR A 10 18.46 -7.12 0.84
N ALA A 11 18.65 -6.01 0.12
CA ALA A 11 18.84 -4.72 0.76
C ALA A 11 17.63 -4.31 1.63
N LEU A 12 16.41 -4.71 1.26
CA LEU A 12 15.20 -4.48 2.05
C LEU A 12 15.26 -5.27 3.37
N THR A 13 15.52 -6.58 3.31
CA THR A 13 15.51 -7.43 4.51
C THR A 13 16.54 -6.96 5.54
N ARG A 14 17.75 -6.59 5.09
CA ARG A 14 18.78 -5.99 5.95
C ARG A 14 18.34 -4.64 6.52
N LEU A 15 17.74 -3.79 5.70
CA LEU A 15 17.34 -2.44 6.12
C LEU A 15 16.29 -2.50 7.24
N VAL A 16 15.26 -3.31 7.10
CA VAL A 16 14.13 -3.32 8.05
C VAL A 16 14.21 -4.42 9.10
N GLY A 17 15.06 -5.44 8.92
CA GLY A 17 15.27 -6.54 9.85
C GLY A 17 14.27 -7.69 9.72
N VAL A 18 13.72 -7.92 8.53
CA VAL A 18 12.75 -9.03 8.27
C VAL A 18 13.43 -10.19 7.52
N ARG A 19 12.79 -11.37 7.48
CA ARG A 19 13.34 -12.59 6.85
C ARG A 19 13.12 -12.67 5.34
N HIS A 20 12.01 -12.12 4.86
CA HIS A 20 11.57 -12.24 3.47
C HIS A 20 11.37 -10.86 2.83
N PRO A 21 11.76 -10.65 1.56
CA PRO A 21 11.67 -9.36 0.86
C PRO A 21 10.24 -9.06 0.38
N ILE A 22 9.28 -9.22 1.28
CA ILE A 22 7.84 -9.10 1.05
C ILE A 22 7.28 -8.08 2.03
N VAL A 23 6.39 -7.21 1.53
CA VAL A 23 5.74 -6.16 2.32
C VAL A 23 4.23 -6.26 2.15
N GLN A 24 3.51 -6.37 3.27
CA GLN A 24 2.08 -6.07 3.33
C GLN A 24 1.92 -4.56 3.44
N THR A 25 1.33 -3.94 2.40
CA THR A 25 1.23 -2.48 2.33
C THR A 25 0.13 -1.91 3.23
N GLY A 26 0.32 -0.68 3.73
CA GLY A 26 -0.70 0.04 4.48
C GLY A 26 -1.97 0.26 3.64
N MET A 27 -3.06 -0.37 4.05
CA MET A 27 -4.37 -0.26 3.42
C MET A 27 -5.38 0.25 4.45
N GLY A 28 -5.91 1.46 4.27
CA GLY A 28 -6.92 2.02 5.18
C GLY A 28 -8.09 1.07 5.38
N TRP A 29 -8.56 0.93 6.63
CA TRP A 29 -9.60 -0.01 7.05
C TRP A 29 -9.29 -1.52 6.93
N VAL A 30 -8.19 -1.92 6.28
CA VAL A 30 -7.84 -3.32 6.03
C VAL A 30 -6.63 -3.74 6.86
N ALA A 31 -5.57 -2.93 6.84
CA ALA A 31 -4.30 -3.21 7.49
C ALA A 31 -4.33 -2.82 8.97
N GLY A 32 -5.12 -3.56 9.76
CA GLY A 32 -5.19 -3.47 11.22
C GLY A 32 -4.21 -4.41 11.94
N PRO A 33 -4.20 -4.39 13.29
CA PRO A 33 -3.21 -5.11 14.09
C PRO A 33 -3.09 -6.60 13.77
N ARG A 34 -4.21 -7.30 13.56
CA ARG A 34 -4.23 -8.74 13.24
C ARG A 34 -3.44 -9.08 11.97
N LEU A 35 -3.72 -8.40 10.86
CA LEU A 35 -3.05 -8.65 9.58
C LEU A 35 -1.56 -8.30 9.65
N VAL A 36 -1.24 -7.19 10.33
CA VAL A 36 0.15 -6.72 10.49
C VAL A 36 0.96 -7.71 11.32
N SER A 37 0.44 -8.15 12.48
CA SER A 37 1.14 -9.12 13.32
C SER A 37 1.29 -10.48 12.65
N ALA A 38 0.28 -10.93 11.89
CA ALA A 38 0.36 -12.19 11.13
C ALA A 38 1.45 -12.12 10.05
N THR A 39 1.52 -10.99 9.33
CA THR A 39 2.58 -10.75 8.32
C THR A 39 3.96 -10.73 8.96
N ALA A 40 4.12 -10.01 10.08
CA ALA A 40 5.39 -9.88 10.80
C ALA A 40 5.87 -11.23 11.33
N ASN A 41 4.99 -12.00 11.98
CA ASN A 41 5.29 -13.36 12.48
C ASN A 41 5.67 -14.33 11.34
N ALA A 42 5.10 -14.15 10.15
CA ALA A 42 5.48 -14.92 8.96
C ALA A 42 6.85 -14.50 8.36
N GLY A 43 7.48 -13.44 8.89
CA GLY A 43 8.83 -13.00 8.51
C GLY A 43 8.88 -11.95 7.40
N ALA A 44 7.74 -11.35 7.06
CA ALA A 44 7.63 -10.25 6.10
C ALA A 44 7.36 -8.93 6.83
N LEU A 45 7.49 -7.80 6.14
CA LEU A 45 7.19 -6.49 6.74
C LEU A 45 5.68 -6.21 6.70
N GLY A 46 5.02 -6.26 7.86
CA GLY A 46 3.65 -5.76 8.02
C GLY A 46 3.61 -4.24 8.19
N ILE A 47 2.67 -3.53 7.55
CA ILE A 47 2.49 -2.08 7.70
C ILE A 47 1.06 -1.76 8.14
N LEU A 48 0.92 -1.23 9.35
CA LEU A 48 -0.34 -0.76 9.94
C LEU A 48 -0.81 0.52 9.24
N ALA A 49 -2.07 0.56 8.80
CA ALA A 49 -2.64 1.76 8.19
C ALA A 49 -3.23 2.69 9.25
N SER A 50 -2.65 3.89 9.41
CA SER A 50 -3.13 4.86 10.41
C SER A 50 -4.14 5.87 9.87
N ALA A 51 -4.29 5.99 8.55
CA ALA A 51 -5.02 7.10 7.91
C ALA A 51 -6.50 7.22 8.32
N THR A 52 -7.08 6.15 8.88
CA THR A 52 -8.47 6.06 9.31
C THR A 52 -8.64 6.10 10.83
N MET A 53 -7.54 6.30 11.57
CA MET A 53 -7.48 6.32 13.03
C MET A 53 -7.21 7.74 13.52
N THR A 54 -7.73 8.09 14.68
CA THR A 54 -7.21 9.19 15.51
C THR A 54 -5.80 8.87 16.02
N VAL A 55 -5.11 9.86 16.61
CA VAL A 55 -3.77 9.65 17.19
C VAL A 55 -3.81 8.64 18.35
N ASP A 56 -4.85 8.68 19.19
CA ASP A 56 -5.00 7.74 20.32
C ASP A 56 -5.34 6.32 19.86
N GLU A 57 -6.17 6.19 18.83
CA GLU A 57 -6.44 4.89 18.18
C GLU A 57 -5.18 4.34 17.53
N LEU A 58 -4.36 5.18 16.88
CA LEU A 58 -3.06 4.77 16.35
C LEU A 58 -2.15 4.23 17.45
N ARG A 59 -2.02 4.96 18.57
CA ARG A 59 -1.20 4.50 19.71
C ARG A 59 -1.70 3.17 20.26
N SER A 60 -3.02 3.01 20.38
CA SER A 60 -3.64 1.77 20.84
C SER A 60 -3.39 0.61 19.87
N ALA A 61 -3.54 0.85 18.57
CA ALA A 61 -3.29 -0.14 17.53
C ALA A 61 -1.82 -0.57 17.44
N VAL A 62 -0.88 0.36 17.60
CA VAL A 62 0.56 0.07 17.69
C VAL A 62 0.87 -0.85 18.88
N ARG A 63 0.29 -0.56 20.05
CA ARG A 63 0.44 -1.40 21.24
C ARG A 63 -0.19 -2.77 21.06
N GLU A 64 -1.32 -2.84 20.37
CA GLU A 64 -1.94 -4.13 20.04
C GLU A 64 -1.03 -4.97 19.13
N VAL A 65 -0.42 -4.39 18.10
CA VAL A 65 0.57 -5.11 17.27
C VAL A 65 1.71 -5.65 18.13
N LYS A 66 2.30 -4.80 18.98
CA LYS A 66 3.41 -5.18 19.88
C LYS A 66 3.02 -6.26 20.91
N SER A 67 1.75 -6.37 21.26
CA SER A 67 1.27 -7.47 22.13
C SER A 67 1.15 -8.82 21.42
N ARG A 68 1.20 -8.83 20.08
CA ARG A 68 0.99 -10.01 19.22
C ARG A 68 2.26 -10.48 18.50
N THR A 69 3.31 -9.67 18.47
CA THR A 69 4.58 -9.98 17.79
C THR A 69 5.74 -9.16 18.37
N ASP A 70 6.91 -9.78 18.41
CA ASP A 70 8.20 -9.11 18.66
C ASP A 70 8.94 -8.74 17.37
N GLU A 71 8.40 -9.13 16.21
CA GLU A 71 8.99 -8.89 14.88
C GLU A 71 8.80 -7.43 14.44
N PRO A 72 9.71 -6.87 13.63
CA PRO A 72 9.61 -5.50 13.17
C PRO A 72 8.40 -5.29 12.25
N PHE A 73 7.72 -4.16 12.46
CA PHE A 73 6.60 -3.71 11.64
C PHE A 73 6.68 -2.20 11.36
N GLY A 74 5.87 -1.75 10.41
CA GLY A 74 5.75 -0.35 10.04
C GLY A 74 4.38 0.26 10.31
N VAL A 75 4.32 1.58 10.23
CA VAL A 75 3.08 2.37 10.25
C VAL A 75 3.03 3.24 9.00
N ASN A 76 1.93 3.19 8.27
CA ASN A 76 1.66 4.06 7.13
C ASN A 76 0.93 5.33 7.56
N LEU A 77 1.46 6.48 7.15
CA LEU A 77 0.97 7.82 7.42
C LEU A 77 0.55 8.53 6.13
N ARG A 78 -0.37 9.48 6.25
CA ARG A 78 -0.59 10.47 5.21
C ARG A 78 0.33 11.66 5.41
N ALA A 79 1.18 11.95 4.43
CA ALA A 79 2.09 13.09 4.48
C ALA A 79 1.37 14.44 4.53
N ASP A 80 0.13 14.51 4.04
CA ASP A 80 -0.68 15.72 3.93
C ASP A 80 -1.68 15.92 5.09
N ALA A 81 -1.66 15.04 6.10
CA ALA A 81 -2.54 15.15 7.25
C ALA A 81 -2.06 16.25 8.22
N GLY A 82 -2.99 17.08 8.73
CA GLY A 82 -2.66 18.15 9.68
C GLY A 82 -2.02 17.64 10.98
N ASP A 83 -2.29 16.38 11.35
CA ASP A 83 -1.76 15.69 12.54
C ASP A 83 -0.55 14.79 12.23
N ALA A 84 0.06 14.88 11.04
CA ALA A 84 1.15 14.00 10.61
C ALA A 84 2.33 13.99 11.59
N ARG A 85 2.66 15.15 12.17
CA ARG A 85 3.74 15.26 13.16
C ARG A 85 3.42 14.56 14.48
N ASP A 86 2.17 14.62 14.94
CA ASP A 86 1.76 13.92 16.16
C ASP A 86 1.78 12.40 15.96
N ARG A 87 1.44 11.92 14.76
CA ARG A 87 1.60 10.50 14.39
C ARG A 87 3.07 10.07 14.32
N VAL A 88 3.96 10.93 13.82
CA VAL A 88 5.41 10.69 13.87
C VAL A 88 5.90 10.54 15.30
N ARG A 89 5.42 11.37 16.24
CA ARG A 89 5.75 11.20 17.67
C ARG A 89 5.31 9.84 18.21
N VAL A 90 4.10 9.36 17.87
CA VAL A 90 3.66 8.02 18.28
C VAL A 90 4.61 6.93 17.74
N ILE A 91 5.03 7.03 16.48
CA ILE A 91 5.98 6.07 15.87
C ILE A 91 7.30 6.06 16.65
N VAL A 92 7.84 7.24 16.95
CA VAL A 92 9.10 7.40 17.69
C VAL A 92 8.98 6.89 19.13
N ASP A 93 7.98 7.38 19.88
CA ASP A 93 7.75 7.03 21.29
C ASP A 93 7.56 5.52 21.49
N GLU A 94 6.84 4.87 20.58
CA GLU A 94 6.52 3.44 20.68
C GLU A 94 7.60 2.56 20.02
N GLY A 95 8.65 3.14 19.43
CA GLY A 95 9.78 2.41 18.83
C GLY A 95 9.40 1.59 17.59
N VAL A 96 8.52 2.12 16.74
CA VAL A 96 8.11 1.47 15.49
C VAL A 96 9.27 1.49 14.48
N ARG A 97 9.54 0.37 13.82
CA ARG A 97 10.73 0.21 12.96
C ARG A 97 10.67 1.06 11.68
N VAL A 98 9.50 1.11 11.04
CA VAL A 98 9.32 1.72 9.72
C VAL A 98 8.20 2.76 9.75
N ALA A 99 8.49 3.96 9.24
CA ALA A 99 7.49 4.96 8.87
C ALA A 99 7.30 4.92 7.35
N SER A 100 6.13 4.45 6.91
CA SER A 100 5.72 4.48 5.51
C SER A 100 4.83 5.69 5.25
N PHE A 101 4.90 6.28 4.06
CA PHE A 101 4.07 7.43 3.70
C PHE A 101 3.26 7.19 2.44
N ALA A 102 1.95 7.46 2.52
CA ALA A 102 1.16 7.80 1.37
C ALA A 102 1.53 9.24 0.95
N LEU A 103 2.03 9.38 -0.28
CA LEU A 103 2.63 10.61 -0.83
C LEU A 103 4.02 10.93 -0.23
N ALA A 104 4.74 11.84 -0.88
CA ALA A 104 6.06 12.27 -0.41
C ALA A 104 5.91 13.11 0.88
N PRO A 105 6.55 12.73 2.00
CA PRO A 105 6.62 13.54 3.21
C PRO A 105 7.48 14.78 3.00
N SER A 106 7.38 15.76 3.90
CA SER A 106 8.27 16.91 3.90
C SER A 106 9.69 16.50 4.33
N LYS A 107 10.69 17.30 3.95
CA LYS A 107 12.09 17.05 4.32
C LYS A 107 12.27 17.05 5.84
N GLU A 108 11.51 17.88 6.54
CA GLU A 108 11.55 18.02 8.00
C GLU A 108 11.00 16.76 8.70
N LEU A 109 9.91 16.19 8.19
CA LEU A 109 9.37 14.93 8.73
C LEU A 109 10.32 13.76 8.50
N ILE A 110 10.98 13.71 7.33
CA ILE A 110 12.02 12.70 7.06
C ILE A 110 13.15 12.85 8.09
N ALA A 111 13.68 14.06 8.27
CA ALA A 111 14.77 14.30 9.22
C ALA A 111 14.38 13.90 10.66
N GLU A 112 13.20 14.31 11.14
CA GLU A 112 12.72 13.99 12.49
C GLU A 112 12.65 12.47 12.75
N LEU A 113 12.16 11.69 11.78
CA LEU A 113 12.10 10.23 11.89
C LEU A 113 13.49 9.59 11.85
N LYS A 114 14.38 10.09 11.01
CA LYS A 114 15.73 9.56 10.85
C LYS A 114 16.61 9.83 12.05
N ASP A 115 16.53 11.02 12.64
CA ASP A 115 17.23 11.37 13.87
C ASP A 115 16.81 10.45 15.02
N ALA A 116 15.59 9.90 14.97
CA ALA A 116 15.08 8.90 15.91
C ALA A 116 15.40 7.43 15.51
N GLY A 117 16.12 7.19 14.41
CA GLY A 117 16.48 5.85 13.94
C GLY A 117 15.36 5.05 13.26
N VAL A 118 14.26 5.71 12.91
CA VAL A 118 13.13 5.10 12.18
C VAL A 118 13.44 5.05 10.68
N VAL A 119 13.20 3.90 10.04
CA VAL A 119 13.39 3.74 8.59
C VAL A 119 12.24 4.42 7.84
N VAL A 120 12.56 5.33 6.93
CA VAL A 120 11.55 6.12 6.19
C VAL A 120 11.35 5.57 4.78
N ILE A 121 10.14 5.10 4.48
CA ILE A 121 9.78 4.46 3.20
C ILE A 121 8.52 5.09 2.57
N PRO A 122 8.66 6.19 1.81
CA PRO A 122 7.53 6.77 1.08
C PRO A 122 7.12 5.94 -0.14
N SER A 123 5.82 5.95 -0.43
CA SER A 123 5.25 5.38 -1.65
C SER A 123 5.18 6.44 -2.75
N ILE A 124 5.70 6.10 -3.93
CA ILE A 124 5.79 6.98 -5.10
C ILE A 124 5.21 6.31 -6.34
N GLY A 125 4.75 7.14 -7.30
CA GLY A 125 4.23 6.69 -8.59
C GLY A 125 4.92 7.36 -9.79
N ALA A 126 6.07 8.01 -9.57
CA ALA A 126 6.84 8.66 -10.63
C ALA A 126 8.33 8.79 -10.25
N ARG A 127 9.22 8.58 -11.23
CA ARG A 127 10.68 8.70 -11.07
C ARG A 127 11.13 9.97 -10.35
N ARG A 128 10.65 11.14 -10.79
CA ARG A 128 10.99 12.44 -10.17
C ARG A 128 10.67 12.52 -8.67
N HIS A 129 9.67 11.77 -8.20
CA HIS A 129 9.32 11.76 -6.78
C HIS A 129 10.29 10.88 -5.99
N ALA A 130 10.78 9.78 -6.57
CA ALA A 130 11.81 8.94 -5.98
C ALA A 130 13.14 9.70 -5.81
N GLU A 131 13.62 10.36 -6.88
CA GLU A 131 14.83 11.19 -6.85
C GLU A 131 14.74 12.26 -5.75
N LYS A 132 13.57 12.91 -5.64
CA LYS A 132 13.32 13.96 -4.65
C LYS A 132 13.37 13.45 -3.22
N VAL A 133 12.67 12.35 -2.89
CA VAL A 133 12.65 11.83 -1.51
C VAL A 133 13.98 11.17 -1.14
N ALA A 134 14.68 10.57 -2.11
CA ALA A 134 16.04 10.06 -1.90
C ALA A 134 17.02 11.21 -1.56
N ALA A 135 16.97 12.32 -2.30
CA ALA A 135 17.76 13.52 -2.00
C ALA A 135 17.42 14.17 -0.65
N TRP A 136 16.23 13.91 -0.13
CA TRP A 136 15.80 14.34 1.21
C TRP A 136 16.17 13.33 2.31
N GLY A 137 16.69 12.17 1.92
CA GLY A 137 17.21 11.17 2.83
C GLY A 137 16.28 10.00 3.10
N ALA A 138 15.21 9.76 2.34
CA ALA A 138 14.43 8.52 2.48
C ALA A 138 15.36 7.28 2.40
N ASP A 139 15.08 6.24 3.19
CA ASP A 139 15.96 5.08 3.30
C ASP A 139 15.64 3.99 2.26
N ALA A 140 14.40 3.99 1.75
CA ALA A 140 13.93 3.16 0.64
C ALA A 140 12.70 3.81 0.02
N VAL A 141 12.24 3.32 -1.14
CA VAL A 141 10.98 3.78 -1.76
C VAL A 141 10.11 2.59 -2.17
N VAL A 142 8.80 2.70 -1.97
CA VAL A 142 7.82 1.81 -2.61
C VAL A 142 7.40 2.44 -3.93
N VAL A 143 7.60 1.74 -5.04
CA VAL A 143 7.29 2.22 -6.39
C VAL A 143 6.07 1.47 -6.89
N GLN A 144 4.94 2.17 -6.96
CA GLN A 144 3.67 1.60 -7.41
C GLN A 144 3.44 1.88 -8.89
N GLY A 145 3.39 0.83 -9.71
CA GLY A 145 2.91 0.92 -11.08
C GLY A 145 1.39 1.00 -11.17
N GLY A 146 0.90 1.34 -12.36
CA GLY A 146 -0.50 1.65 -12.65
C GLY A 146 -1.46 0.49 -12.39
N GLU A 147 -0.96 -0.75 -12.32
CA GLU A 147 -1.73 -1.96 -12.00
C GLU A 147 -2.14 -2.04 -10.53
N GLY A 148 -1.50 -1.27 -9.65
CA GLY A 148 -1.77 -1.23 -8.21
C GLY A 148 -3.13 -0.63 -7.87
N GLY A 149 -3.67 -1.04 -6.72
CA GLY A 149 -4.97 -0.60 -6.23
C GLY A 149 -4.95 0.74 -5.53
N GLY A 150 -6.13 1.32 -5.31
CA GLY A 150 -6.23 2.62 -4.66
C GLY A 150 -5.85 3.76 -5.60
N HIS A 151 -5.37 4.87 -5.04
CA HIS A 151 -4.85 5.97 -5.85
C HIS A 151 -3.64 5.51 -6.66
N THR A 152 -3.68 5.67 -7.98
CA THR A 152 -2.67 5.07 -8.86
C THR A 152 -2.29 5.98 -10.02
N GLY A 153 -1.07 5.78 -10.54
CA GLY A 153 -0.61 6.39 -11.78
C GLY A 153 -1.04 5.59 -13.00
N GLU A 154 -0.58 6.00 -14.18
CA GLU A 154 -0.90 5.33 -15.45
C GLU A 154 0.23 4.43 -15.96
N VAL A 155 1.46 4.63 -15.47
CA VAL A 155 2.66 3.93 -15.96
C VAL A 155 2.72 2.53 -15.39
N ALA A 156 2.77 1.51 -16.26
CA ALA A 156 2.89 0.11 -15.88
C ALA A 156 4.17 -0.16 -15.05
N SER A 157 4.11 -1.14 -14.16
CA SER A 157 5.22 -1.53 -13.28
C SER A 157 6.46 -1.93 -14.07
N THR A 158 6.30 -2.65 -15.19
CA THR A 158 7.40 -3.06 -16.07
C THR A 158 8.14 -1.90 -16.74
N VAL A 159 7.50 -0.73 -16.81
CA VAL A 159 8.08 0.49 -17.39
C VAL A 159 8.59 1.41 -16.30
N LEU A 160 7.82 1.61 -15.23
CA LEU A 160 8.16 2.54 -14.14
C LEU A 160 9.31 2.01 -13.27
N LEU A 161 9.28 0.73 -12.92
CA LEU A 161 10.22 0.14 -11.97
C LEU A 161 11.69 0.29 -12.39
N PRO A 162 12.14 -0.15 -13.59
CA PRO A 162 13.54 -0.02 -13.98
C PRO A 162 13.99 1.45 -14.04
N GLN A 163 13.12 2.36 -14.49
CA GLN A 163 13.43 3.79 -14.52
C GLN A 163 13.70 4.38 -13.13
N VAL A 164 13.05 3.86 -12.08
CA VAL A 164 13.30 4.32 -10.71
C VAL A 164 14.54 3.65 -10.15
N VAL A 165 14.72 2.35 -10.37
CA VAL A 165 15.93 1.61 -9.94
C VAL A 165 17.19 2.27 -10.49
N ASP A 166 17.21 2.65 -11.76
CA ASP A 166 18.36 3.32 -12.39
C ASP A 166 18.60 4.76 -11.88
N ALA A 167 17.61 5.35 -11.22
CA ALA A 167 17.63 6.77 -10.84
C ALA A 167 18.02 7.02 -9.38
N VAL A 168 18.01 6.00 -8.50
CA VAL A 168 18.29 6.16 -7.07
C VAL A 168 19.16 5.02 -6.53
N ASP A 169 20.06 5.33 -5.60
CA ASP A 169 20.93 4.34 -4.95
C ASP A 169 20.26 3.62 -3.75
N ILE A 170 19.13 4.15 -3.26
CA ILE A 170 18.38 3.57 -2.14
C ILE A 170 17.55 2.36 -2.60
N PRO A 171 17.30 1.36 -1.74
CA PRO A 171 16.47 0.21 -2.06
C PRO A 171 15.09 0.60 -2.63
N VAL A 172 14.72 -0.04 -3.74
CA VAL A 172 13.42 0.11 -4.39
C VAL A 172 12.55 -1.10 -4.11
N ILE A 173 11.33 -0.91 -3.63
CA ILE A 173 10.35 -1.97 -3.34
C ILE A 173 9.27 -1.88 -4.41
N ALA A 174 9.09 -2.93 -5.20
CA ALA A 174 8.14 -2.91 -6.32
C ALA A 174 6.71 -3.17 -5.85
N ALA A 175 5.75 -2.34 -6.28
CA ALA A 175 4.33 -2.49 -5.96
C ALA A 175 3.45 -2.35 -7.21
N GLY A 176 2.28 -2.99 -7.17
CA GLY A 176 1.33 -3.03 -8.29
C GLY A 176 1.58 -4.22 -9.21
N GLY A 177 0.57 -5.07 -9.42
CA GLY A 177 0.70 -6.24 -10.30
C GLY A 177 1.39 -7.48 -9.69
N PHE A 178 2.09 -7.34 -8.56
CA PHE A 178 2.77 -8.46 -7.88
C PHE A 178 1.83 -9.18 -6.89
N TYR A 179 1.82 -10.51 -6.92
CA TYR A 179 0.96 -11.32 -6.04
C TYR A 179 1.51 -12.73 -5.70
N ASP A 180 2.61 -13.17 -6.31
CA ASP A 180 3.14 -14.52 -6.21
C ASP A 180 4.69 -14.56 -6.30
N GLY A 181 5.31 -15.76 -6.27
CA GLY A 181 6.77 -15.91 -6.33
C GLY A 181 7.38 -15.55 -7.68
N ARG A 182 6.63 -15.70 -8.77
CA ARG A 182 7.05 -15.25 -10.11
C ARG A 182 7.21 -13.73 -10.14
N GLY A 183 6.24 -13.02 -9.55
CA GLY A 183 6.26 -11.57 -9.40
C GLY A 183 7.44 -11.10 -8.56
N LEU A 184 7.75 -11.78 -7.45
CA LEU A 184 8.93 -11.48 -6.64
C LEU A 184 10.21 -11.60 -7.47
N VAL A 185 10.43 -12.72 -8.16
CA VAL A 185 11.64 -12.90 -8.98
C VAL A 185 11.71 -11.88 -10.11
N ALA A 186 10.60 -11.56 -10.77
CA ALA A 186 10.56 -10.53 -11.80
C ALA A 186 10.95 -9.14 -11.25
N ALA A 187 10.45 -8.75 -10.08
CA ALA A 187 10.82 -7.50 -9.44
C ALA A 187 12.32 -7.45 -9.09
N LEU A 188 12.87 -8.52 -8.53
CA LEU A 188 14.30 -8.64 -8.24
C LEU A 188 15.14 -8.57 -9.52
N ALA A 189 14.68 -9.18 -10.62
CA ALA A 189 15.35 -9.11 -11.92
C ALA A 189 15.36 -7.69 -12.52
N TYR A 190 14.36 -6.86 -12.21
CA TYR A 190 14.37 -5.42 -12.52
C TYR A 190 15.26 -4.59 -11.57
N GLY A 191 15.89 -5.22 -10.56
CA GLY A 191 16.76 -4.56 -9.58
C GLY A 191 16.04 -4.03 -8.33
N ALA A 192 14.76 -4.40 -8.13
CA ALA A 192 14.10 -4.12 -6.86
C ALA A 192 14.73 -4.93 -5.71
N ALA A 193 14.56 -4.45 -4.48
CA ALA A 193 14.97 -5.14 -3.26
C ALA A 193 13.86 -6.04 -2.66
N GLY A 194 12.66 -6.02 -3.24
CA GLY A 194 11.52 -6.81 -2.79
C GLY A 194 10.21 -6.36 -3.42
N VAL A 195 9.10 -6.96 -2.98
CA VAL A 195 7.75 -6.62 -3.45
C VAL A 195 6.83 -6.19 -2.32
N ALA A 196 5.94 -5.26 -2.65
CA ALA A 196 4.90 -4.72 -1.80
C ALA A 196 3.53 -5.07 -2.40
N MET A 197 2.68 -5.72 -1.60
CA MET A 197 1.39 -6.22 -2.03
C MET A 197 0.27 -5.70 -1.14
N GLY A 198 -0.78 -5.17 -1.77
CA GLY A 198 -2.02 -4.77 -1.11
C GLY A 198 -3.09 -5.84 -1.25
N THR A 199 -3.69 -5.92 -2.46
CA THR A 199 -4.77 -6.86 -2.78
C THR A 199 -4.48 -8.31 -2.38
N ARG A 200 -3.24 -8.81 -2.55
CA ARG A 200 -2.90 -10.19 -2.18
C ARG A 200 -3.00 -10.43 -0.67
N PHE A 201 -2.58 -9.48 0.17
CA PHE A 201 -2.69 -9.57 1.63
C PHE A 201 -4.10 -9.27 2.15
N LEU A 202 -4.87 -8.42 1.44
CA LEU A 202 -6.30 -8.24 1.71
C LEU A 202 -7.05 -9.59 1.61
N LEU A 203 -6.66 -10.41 0.63
CA LEU A 203 -7.22 -11.73 0.34
C LEU A 203 -6.46 -12.84 1.07
N THR A 204 -6.32 -12.68 2.39
CA THR A 204 -5.82 -13.71 3.31
C THR A 204 -6.87 -14.02 4.37
N SER A 205 -6.74 -15.15 5.07
CA SER A 205 -7.57 -15.50 6.21
C SER A 205 -7.31 -14.62 7.46
N ASP A 206 -6.15 -13.98 7.54
CA ASP A 206 -5.77 -13.05 8.62
C ASP A 206 -6.37 -11.64 8.47
N SER A 207 -6.73 -11.27 7.25
CA SER A 207 -7.44 -10.02 6.96
C SER A 207 -8.82 -10.02 7.61
N THR A 208 -9.18 -8.92 8.27
CA THR A 208 -10.48 -8.74 8.93
C THR A 208 -11.58 -8.29 7.98
N VAL A 209 -11.29 -8.13 6.68
CA VAL A 209 -12.30 -7.79 5.68
C VAL A 209 -13.39 -8.88 5.66
N PRO A 210 -14.68 -8.52 5.68
CA PRO A 210 -15.77 -9.50 5.70
C PRO A 210 -15.71 -10.50 4.54
N ASP A 211 -16.08 -11.75 4.79
CA ASP A 211 -16.00 -12.82 3.79
C ASP A 211 -16.87 -12.55 2.56
N ALA A 212 -18.03 -11.92 2.74
CA ALA A 212 -18.90 -11.50 1.63
C ALA A 212 -18.20 -10.51 0.67
N VAL A 213 -17.32 -9.68 1.21
CA VAL A 213 -16.52 -8.72 0.44
C VAL A 213 -15.38 -9.45 -0.26
N LYS A 214 -14.64 -10.32 0.44
CA LYS A 214 -13.60 -11.17 -0.16
C LYS A 214 -14.15 -12.05 -1.30
N ALA A 215 -15.35 -12.60 -1.16
CA ALA A 215 -16.01 -13.38 -2.21
C ALA A 215 -16.22 -12.58 -3.50
N ARG A 216 -16.53 -11.27 -3.39
CA ARG A 216 -16.65 -10.38 -4.56
C ARG A 216 -15.29 -10.13 -5.24
N TYR A 217 -14.19 -10.10 -4.49
CA TYR A 217 -12.85 -10.06 -5.07
C TYR A 217 -12.50 -11.34 -5.82
N LEU A 218 -12.74 -12.51 -5.22
CA LEU A 218 -12.44 -13.80 -5.83
C LEU A 218 -13.30 -14.09 -7.08
N ALA A 219 -14.50 -13.52 -7.16
CA ALA A 219 -15.37 -13.63 -8.34
C ALA A 219 -15.02 -12.65 -9.46
N ALA A 220 -14.16 -11.64 -9.21
CA ALA A 220 -13.82 -10.64 -10.19
C ALA A 220 -12.80 -11.19 -11.20
N SER A 221 -12.92 -10.76 -12.46
CA SER A 221 -11.85 -10.93 -13.46
C SER A 221 -11.00 -9.67 -13.57
N VAL A 222 -9.88 -9.74 -14.30
CA VAL A 222 -9.02 -8.58 -14.56
C VAL A 222 -9.81 -7.42 -15.23
N LYS A 223 -10.84 -7.74 -16.01
CA LYS A 223 -11.68 -6.76 -16.72
C LYS A 223 -12.65 -6.02 -15.79
N ASP A 224 -12.90 -6.57 -14.60
CA ASP A 224 -13.78 -6.01 -13.59
C ASP A 224 -13.07 -5.02 -12.67
N VAL A 225 -11.76 -4.80 -12.87
CA VAL A 225 -10.99 -3.78 -12.17
C VAL A 225 -10.89 -2.53 -13.05
N THR A 226 -11.42 -1.40 -12.58
CA THR A 226 -11.52 -0.13 -13.31
C THR A 226 -10.69 0.97 -12.64
N VAL A 227 -10.34 2.01 -13.41
CA VAL A 227 -9.79 3.27 -12.89
C VAL A 227 -10.80 4.37 -13.15
N THR A 228 -11.11 5.14 -12.12
CA THR A 228 -12.05 6.25 -12.24
C THR A 228 -11.62 7.43 -11.38
N THR A 229 -11.91 8.64 -11.83
CA THR A 229 -11.77 9.88 -11.05
C THR A 229 -13.09 10.30 -10.41
N ARG A 230 -14.17 9.53 -10.60
CA ARG A 230 -15.52 9.93 -10.15
C ARG A 230 -15.77 9.74 -8.66
N VAL A 231 -14.85 9.06 -7.96
CA VAL A 231 -14.96 8.78 -6.52
C VAL A 231 -14.47 9.96 -5.68
N ASP A 232 -13.25 10.46 -5.93
CA ASP A 232 -12.60 11.54 -5.16
C ASP A 232 -11.97 12.63 -6.04
N GLY A 233 -12.11 12.54 -7.37
CA GLY A 233 -11.48 13.46 -8.30
C GLY A 233 -10.05 13.09 -8.69
N LEU A 234 -9.47 12.03 -8.11
CA LEU A 234 -8.14 11.53 -8.42
C LEU A 234 -8.23 10.14 -9.08
N PRO A 235 -7.26 9.74 -9.92
CA PRO A 235 -7.26 8.40 -10.50
C PRO A 235 -7.19 7.33 -9.40
N HIS A 236 -8.25 6.55 -9.29
CA HIS A 236 -8.42 5.56 -8.23
C HIS A 236 -8.82 4.22 -8.86
N ARG A 237 -8.05 3.16 -8.59
CA ARG A 237 -8.27 1.79 -9.08
C ARG A 237 -9.02 0.92 -8.07
N MET A 238 -10.09 0.29 -8.52
CA MET A 238 -11.04 -0.46 -7.71
C MET A 238 -11.81 -1.48 -8.55
N LEU A 239 -12.49 -2.42 -7.90
CA LEU A 239 -13.52 -3.23 -8.55
C LEU A 239 -14.64 -2.34 -9.08
N ARG A 240 -15.15 -2.66 -10.27
CA ARG A 240 -16.32 -2.03 -10.87
C ARG A 240 -17.58 -2.57 -10.20
N THR A 241 -17.94 -1.98 -9.06
CA THR A 241 -19.20 -2.28 -8.37
C THR A 241 -20.37 -1.53 -9.00
N GLU A 242 -21.58 -1.84 -8.53
CA GLU A 242 -22.83 -1.17 -8.89
C GLU A 242 -22.75 0.33 -8.56
N LEU A 243 -22.19 0.69 -7.40
CA LEU A 243 -21.95 2.07 -7.00
C LEU A 243 -20.98 2.79 -7.94
N VAL A 244 -19.84 2.17 -8.26
CA VAL A 244 -18.85 2.74 -9.17
C VAL A 244 -19.47 2.98 -10.55
N THR A 245 -20.20 2.00 -11.07
CA THR A 245 -20.93 2.11 -12.34
C THR A 245 -21.95 3.27 -12.30
N ALA A 246 -22.67 3.44 -11.19
CA ALA A 246 -23.61 4.54 -11.02
C ALA A 246 -22.91 5.91 -10.97
N LEU A 247 -21.76 6.01 -10.31
CA LEU A 247 -20.95 7.23 -10.26
C LEU A 247 -20.42 7.63 -11.65
N GLU A 248 -19.96 6.66 -12.43
CA GLU A 248 -19.47 6.87 -13.80
C GLU A 248 -20.59 7.38 -14.74
N LYS A 249 -21.79 6.84 -14.61
CA LYS A 249 -22.97 7.22 -15.41
C LYS A 249 -23.61 8.54 -14.95
N SER A 250 -23.42 8.95 -13.70
CA SER A 250 -24.08 10.13 -13.15
C SER A 250 -23.49 11.44 -13.69
N GLY A 251 -24.36 12.37 -14.09
CA GLY A 251 -23.99 13.71 -14.54
C GLY A 251 -23.54 14.64 -13.40
N ARG A 252 -22.76 15.68 -13.73
CA ARG A 252 -22.08 16.58 -12.78
C ARG A 252 -22.98 17.24 -11.72
N LEU A 253 -24.28 17.41 -11.98
CA LEU A 253 -25.20 18.08 -11.06
C LEU A 253 -25.65 17.19 -9.88
N SER A 254 -25.71 15.87 -10.09
CA SER A 254 -26.15 14.89 -9.07
C SER A 254 -25.06 14.53 -8.05
N SER A 255 -23.80 14.88 -8.33
CA SER A 255 -22.67 14.60 -7.44
C SER A 255 -22.55 15.62 -6.30
N LEU A 256 -22.97 16.86 -6.53
CA LEU A 256 -22.81 17.97 -5.57
C LEU A 256 -23.69 17.79 -4.32
N THR A 257 -24.95 17.40 -4.50
CA THR A 257 -25.92 17.19 -3.41
C THR A 257 -25.56 16.00 -2.54
N ARG A 258 -25.03 14.93 -3.15
CA ARG A 258 -24.49 13.77 -2.43
C ARG A 258 -23.24 14.15 -1.64
N ALA A 259 -22.30 14.88 -2.25
CA ALA A 259 -21.05 15.25 -1.60
C ALA A 259 -21.25 16.06 -0.29
N VAL A 260 -22.23 16.97 -0.25
CA VAL A 260 -22.56 17.75 0.97
C VAL A 260 -23.11 16.88 2.09
N ARG A 261 -24.04 15.97 1.79
CA ARG A 261 -24.65 15.07 2.78
C ARG A 261 -23.61 14.13 3.40
N HIS A 262 -22.63 13.73 2.59
CA HIS A 262 -21.56 12.83 3.03
C HIS A 262 -20.42 13.51 3.79
N ALA A 263 -20.05 14.75 3.44
CA ALA A 263 -19.07 15.53 4.20
C ALA A 263 -19.52 15.72 5.66
N ALA A 264 -20.82 15.92 5.89
CA ALA A 264 -21.39 16.00 7.24
C ALA A 264 -21.26 14.67 8.03
N ALA A 265 -21.33 13.53 7.35
CA ALA A 265 -21.18 12.21 7.97
C ALA A 265 -19.70 11.85 8.23
N PHE A 266 -18.78 12.22 7.33
CA PHE A 266 -17.34 12.08 7.54
C PHE A 266 -16.88 12.89 8.75
N ARG A 267 -17.37 14.14 8.90
CA ARG A 267 -17.10 14.98 10.08
C ARG A 267 -17.45 14.30 11.40
N LYS A 268 -18.60 13.61 11.43
CA LYS A 268 -19.08 12.93 12.63
C LYS A 268 -18.21 11.73 12.99
N LEU A 269 -17.63 11.04 12.01
CA LEU A 269 -16.77 9.88 12.20
C LEU A 269 -15.31 10.25 12.48
N SER A 270 -14.78 11.29 11.83
CA SER A 270 -13.39 11.71 11.99
C SER A 270 -13.14 12.50 13.27
N GLY A 271 -14.19 12.91 13.98
CA GLY A 271 -14.11 13.77 15.17
C GLY A 271 -13.65 15.20 14.88
N MET A 272 -13.41 15.56 13.61
CA MET A 272 -12.84 16.85 13.22
C MET A 272 -13.82 18.02 13.38
N GLY A 273 -13.31 19.18 13.78
CA GLY A 273 -14.03 20.44 13.72
C GLY A 273 -14.27 20.92 12.28
N TRP A 274 -15.28 21.77 12.06
CA TRP A 274 -15.52 22.38 10.74
C TRP A 274 -14.32 23.21 10.25
N GLY A 275 -13.62 23.90 11.16
CA GLY A 275 -12.43 24.67 10.82
C GLY A 275 -11.24 23.80 10.39
N GLU A 276 -11.08 22.63 11.01
CA GLU A 276 -10.04 21.66 10.64
C GLU A 276 -10.33 21.03 9.29
N MET A 277 -11.58 20.64 9.02
CA MET A 277 -11.99 20.11 7.72
C MET A 277 -11.79 21.12 6.58
N VAL A 278 -12.07 22.40 6.81
CA VAL A 278 -11.80 23.46 5.83
C VAL A 278 -10.30 23.65 5.63
N ARG A 279 -9.51 23.62 6.71
CA ARG A 279 -8.05 23.74 6.63
C ARG A 279 -7.44 22.57 5.85
N ASP A 280 -7.85 21.34 6.14
CA ASP A 280 -7.44 20.15 5.40
C ASP A 280 -7.84 20.23 3.92
N GLY A 281 -9.07 20.67 3.63
CA GLY A 281 -9.53 20.90 2.27
C GLY A 281 -8.69 21.94 1.52
N LEU A 282 -8.30 23.04 2.18
CA LEU A 282 -7.42 24.06 1.62
C LEU A 282 -6.00 23.51 1.37
N THR A 283 -5.45 22.71 2.28
CA THR A 283 -4.15 22.03 2.10
C THR A 283 -4.20 21.08 0.89
N MET A 284 -5.28 20.30 0.75
CA MET A 284 -5.49 19.42 -0.42
C MET A 284 -5.60 20.21 -1.73
N ARG A 285 -6.22 21.39 -1.72
CA ARG A 285 -6.31 22.28 -2.89
C ARG A 285 -4.94 22.79 -3.32
N HIS A 286 -4.15 23.28 -2.36
CA HIS A 286 -2.81 23.82 -2.63
C HIS A 286 -1.80 22.75 -3.03
N GLY A 287 -1.93 21.51 -2.52
CA GLY A 287 -1.04 20.40 -2.86
C GLY A 287 -1.40 19.64 -4.14
N LYS A 288 -2.66 19.63 -4.58
CA LYS A 288 -3.14 18.75 -5.67
C LYS A 288 -3.88 19.43 -6.82
N GLY A 289 -4.05 20.76 -6.81
CA GLY A 289 -4.73 21.48 -7.90
C GLY A 289 -6.22 21.11 -8.05
N LEU A 290 -6.83 20.58 -7.00
CA LEU A 290 -8.20 20.06 -7.03
C LEU A 290 -9.25 21.19 -7.00
N THR A 291 -10.36 20.99 -7.70
CA THR A 291 -11.55 21.84 -7.60
C THR A 291 -12.29 21.62 -6.29
N TRP A 292 -13.09 22.59 -5.84
CA TRP A 292 -13.92 22.45 -4.63
C TRP A 292 -14.87 21.24 -4.67
N SER A 293 -15.39 20.89 -5.84
CA SER A 293 -16.17 19.67 -6.05
C SER A 293 -15.37 18.39 -5.82
N GLN A 294 -14.09 18.35 -6.21
CA GLN A 294 -13.23 17.19 -5.98
C GLN A 294 -12.83 17.06 -4.51
N ILE A 295 -12.63 18.17 -3.80
CA ILE A 295 -12.35 18.17 -2.36
C ILE A 295 -13.51 17.56 -1.58
N LEU A 296 -14.75 17.93 -1.91
CA LEU A 296 -15.94 17.36 -1.27
C LEU A 296 -16.12 15.87 -1.57
N LEU A 297 -15.78 15.43 -2.78
CA LEU A 297 -15.79 14.01 -3.16
C LEU A 297 -14.71 13.21 -2.41
N ALA A 298 -13.51 13.77 -2.29
CA ALA A 298 -12.39 13.15 -1.56
C ALA A 298 -12.72 12.93 -0.08
N ALA A 299 -13.48 13.83 0.55
CA ALA A 299 -13.94 13.66 1.93
C ALA A 299 -14.89 12.46 2.13
N ASN A 300 -15.59 12.00 1.09
CA ASN A 300 -16.52 10.87 1.18
C ASN A 300 -15.87 9.50 0.95
N THR A 301 -14.70 9.48 0.31
CA THR A 301 -14.05 8.22 -0.08
C THR A 301 -13.71 7.30 1.11
N PRO A 302 -13.20 7.80 2.25
CA PRO A 302 -13.00 6.97 3.44
C PRO A 302 -14.28 6.29 3.95
N MET A 303 -15.44 6.94 3.82
CA MET A 303 -16.73 6.34 4.21
C MET A 303 -17.18 5.26 3.23
N MET A 304 -17.04 5.50 1.93
CA MET A 304 -17.35 4.50 0.91
C MET A 304 -16.44 3.28 1.02
N LEU A 305 -15.16 3.48 1.33
CA LEU A 305 -14.23 2.40 1.63
C LEU A 305 -14.65 1.64 2.90
N LYS A 306 -15.04 2.34 3.97
CA LYS A 306 -15.51 1.71 5.21
C LYS A 306 -16.76 0.85 4.99
N ALA A 307 -17.74 1.36 4.25
CA ALA A 307 -18.98 0.64 3.96
C ALA A 307 -18.72 -0.74 3.32
N ALA A 308 -17.79 -0.81 2.36
CA ALA A 308 -17.38 -2.09 1.79
C ALA A 308 -16.44 -2.87 2.71
N MET A 309 -15.31 -2.29 3.13
CA MET A 309 -14.21 -3.01 3.77
C MET A 309 -14.44 -3.42 5.22
N VAL A 310 -15.35 -2.73 5.91
CA VAL A 310 -15.62 -2.94 7.35
C VAL A 310 -17.07 -3.36 7.55
N ASP A 311 -18.01 -2.58 7.01
CA ASP A 311 -19.43 -2.79 7.29
C ASP A 311 -20.03 -3.93 6.45
N GLY A 312 -19.29 -4.46 5.47
CA GLY A 312 -19.69 -5.64 4.69
C GLY A 312 -20.73 -5.36 3.61
N HIS A 313 -20.81 -4.11 3.14
CA HIS A 313 -21.76 -3.64 2.12
C HIS A 313 -21.04 -3.34 0.78
N PRO A 314 -20.57 -4.36 0.04
CA PRO A 314 -19.82 -4.15 -1.21
C PRO A 314 -20.62 -3.40 -2.29
N GLU A 315 -21.96 -3.50 -2.27
CA GLU A 315 -22.86 -2.79 -3.16
C GLU A 315 -22.93 -1.27 -2.88
N ALA A 316 -22.65 -0.86 -1.64
CA ALA A 316 -22.76 0.51 -1.17
C ALA A 316 -21.40 1.18 -0.93
N GLY A 317 -20.30 0.46 -1.20
CA GLY A 317 -18.95 0.94 -0.98
C GLY A 317 -18.03 0.87 -2.19
N VAL A 318 -16.83 1.39 -2.00
CA VAL A 318 -15.74 1.32 -2.98
C VAL A 318 -14.79 0.22 -2.57
N MET A 319 -14.41 -0.61 -3.54
CA MET A 319 -13.55 -1.77 -3.32
C MET A 319 -12.19 -1.58 -3.99
N ALA A 320 -11.31 -0.80 -3.34
CA ALA A 320 -9.96 -0.53 -3.85
C ALA A 320 -9.20 -1.84 -4.12
N SER A 321 -8.61 -1.95 -5.31
CA SER A 321 -7.94 -3.17 -5.72
C SER A 321 -7.00 -2.96 -6.90
N GLY A 322 -5.88 -3.68 -6.90
CA GLY A 322 -5.06 -3.85 -8.11
C GLY A 322 -5.69 -4.83 -9.09
N GLN A 323 -5.16 -4.87 -10.31
CA GLN A 323 -5.61 -5.81 -11.34
C GLN A 323 -5.42 -7.28 -10.94
N VAL A 324 -4.49 -7.56 -10.02
CA VAL A 324 -4.23 -8.91 -9.49
C VAL A 324 -5.43 -9.56 -8.81
N ALA A 325 -6.45 -8.80 -8.40
CA ALA A 325 -7.71 -9.39 -7.91
C ALA A 325 -8.29 -10.40 -8.91
N GLY A 326 -8.14 -10.13 -10.21
CA GLY A 326 -8.69 -10.97 -11.26
C GLY A 326 -7.97 -12.30 -11.52
N VAL A 327 -6.91 -12.60 -10.77
CA VAL A 327 -6.09 -13.82 -10.89
C VAL A 327 -5.81 -14.48 -9.54
N ILE A 328 -6.45 -14.01 -8.47
CA ILE A 328 -6.34 -14.56 -7.12
C ILE A 328 -7.56 -15.44 -6.86
N GLU A 329 -7.32 -16.69 -6.49
CA GLU A 329 -8.36 -17.73 -6.41
C GLU A 329 -8.55 -18.31 -4.99
N ASP A 330 -7.76 -17.87 -4.02
CA ASP A 330 -7.69 -18.48 -2.68
C ASP A 330 -7.51 -17.45 -1.55
N LEU A 331 -7.66 -17.91 -0.30
CA LEU A 331 -7.54 -17.10 0.93
C LEU A 331 -6.62 -17.77 1.96
N PRO A 332 -5.33 -17.97 1.65
CA PRO A 332 -4.37 -18.57 2.58
C PRO A 332 -4.16 -17.69 3.83
N SER A 333 -3.57 -18.24 4.89
CA SER A 333 -2.98 -17.42 5.94
C SER A 333 -1.78 -16.62 5.40
N CYS A 334 -1.34 -15.59 6.13
CA CYS A 334 -0.12 -14.85 5.77
C CYS A 334 1.11 -15.77 5.76
N GLU A 335 1.19 -16.72 6.69
CA GLU A 335 2.26 -17.71 6.76
C GLU A 335 2.28 -18.60 5.51
N GLU A 336 1.13 -19.20 5.16
CA GLU A 336 0.99 -20.05 3.97
C GLU A 336 1.29 -19.28 2.68
N LEU A 337 0.79 -18.04 2.58
CA LEU A 337 1.02 -17.17 1.44
C LEU A 337 2.51 -16.88 1.27
N ILE A 338 3.17 -16.42 2.33
CA ILE A 338 4.59 -16.03 2.29
C ILE A 338 5.47 -17.26 2.02
N ALA A 339 5.20 -18.39 2.68
CA ALA A 339 5.92 -19.63 2.43
C ALA A 339 5.81 -20.06 0.96
N ARG A 340 4.60 -20.02 0.39
CA ARG A 340 4.36 -20.35 -1.03
C ARG A 340 5.08 -19.41 -1.98
N ILE A 341 5.05 -18.10 -1.74
CA ILE A 341 5.77 -17.10 -2.55
C ILE A 341 7.27 -17.41 -2.55
N MET A 342 7.84 -17.74 -1.39
CA MET A 342 9.26 -18.04 -1.28
C MET A 342 9.65 -19.36 -1.96
N GLU A 343 8.80 -20.38 -1.86
CA GLU A 343 8.98 -21.66 -2.57
C GLU A 343 8.92 -21.46 -4.08
N GLU A 344 7.87 -20.82 -4.59
CA GLU A 344 7.73 -20.48 -6.01
C GLU A 344 8.92 -19.63 -6.52
N ALA A 345 9.39 -18.66 -5.71
CA ALA A 345 10.54 -17.84 -6.07
C ALA A 345 11.82 -18.68 -6.18
N ALA A 346 12.04 -19.65 -5.29
CA ALA A 346 13.17 -20.57 -5.36
C ALA A 346 13.08 -21.44 -6.62
N GLU A 347 11.90 -21.97 -6.95
CA GLU A 347 11.68 -22.76 -8.16
C GLU A 347 11.92 -21.95 -9.45
N VAL A 348 11.38 -20.74 -9.53
CA VAL A 348 11.55 -19.82 -10.66
C VAL A 348 13.03 -19.48 -10.83
N THR A 349 13.72 -19.13 -9.75
CA THR A 349 15.15 -18.84 -9.78
C THR A 349 15.96 -20.04 -10.26
N GLY A 350 15.65 -21.25 -9.75
CA GLY A 350 16.28 -22.49 -10.21
C GLY A 350 16.06 -22.76 -11.69
N ARG A 351 14.87 -22.45 -12.24
CA ARG A 351 14.61 -22.52 -13.69
C ARG A 351 15.44 -21.51 -14.48
N LEU A 352 15.53 -20.26 -14.02
CA LEU A 352 16.29 -19.22 -14.70
C LEU A 352 17.80 -19.51 -14.71
N VAL A 353 18.34 -20.04 -13.62
CA VAL A 353 19.76 -20.46 -13.55
C VAL A 353 20.07 -21.50 -14.61
N ARG A 354 19.17 -22.46 -14.86
CA ARG A 354 19.32 -23.48 -15.92
C ARG A 354 19.29 -22.92 -17.34
N LEU A 355 18.77 -21.71 -17.53
CA LEU A 355 18.77 -21.00 -18.82
C LEU A 355 20.01 -20.12 -19.01
N SER A 356 20.90 -20.04 -18.02
CA SER A 356 22.10 -19.20 -18.10
C SER A 356 22.93 -19.61 -19.34
N PRO A 357 23.28 -18.65 -20.22
CA PRO A 357 24.11 -18.95 -21.38
C PRO A 357 25.41 -19.62 -20.92
N SER A 358 25.80 -20.73 -21.55
CA SER A 358 27.15 -21.26 -21.36
C SER A 358 28.12 -20.19 -21.82
N ARG A 359 29.04 -19.75 -20.95
CA ARG A 359 30.17 -18.95 -21.38
C ARG A 359 31.05 -19.87 -22.22
N GLY A 360 30.77 -19.94 -23.53
CA GLY A 360 31.74 -20.44 -24.49
C GLY A 360 33.03 -19.65 -24.27
N SER A 361 34.15 -20.36 -24.12
CA SER A 361 35.48 -19.74 -24.08
C SER A 361 35.59 -18.78 -25.27
N LEU A 362 35.68 -17.47 -24.99
CA LEU A 362 36.13 -16.51 -26.00
C LEU A 362 37.52 -16.99 -26.44
N PRO A 363 37.76 -17.25 -27.73
CA PRO A 363 39.12 -17.53 -28.19
C PRO A 363 39.98 -16.33 -27.82
N ALA A 364 41.08 -16.58 -27.11
CA ALA A 364 42.10 -15.58 -26.85
C ALA A 364 42.54 -15.00 -28.21
N LEU A 365 42.38 -13.69 -28.39
CA LEU A 365 42.98 -12.93 -29.49
C LEU A 365 44.35 -12.43 -29.06
#